data_AF-A0A7C1DKQ9-F1
#
_entry.id   AF-A0A7C1DKQ9-F1
#
_cell.length_a   1.000
_cell.length_b   1.000
_cell.length_c   1.000
_cell.angle_alpha   90.00
_cell.angle_beta   90.00
_cell.angle_gamma   90.00
#
_symmetry.space_group_name_H-M   'P 1'
#
loop_
_entity.id
_entity.type
_entity.pdbx_description
1 polymer ?
#
loop_
_entity_poly.entity_id
_entity_poly.type
_entity_poly.pdbx_seq_one_letter_code
_entity_poly.pdbx_strand_id
1 'polypeptide(L)'
;MISIVFESDEALFDSTFLERYISEKVSGIESVRTARLSKSRVVFELAFRGNPGVLAGRLASGWAPFQVESTLEGENTIKLKRSNGYRPSGNTGCRPGEDPE
;
A
#
# COMPACT_ATOMS: atom_id res chain seq x y z
N MET A 1 -17.49 6.42 -3.36
CA MET A 1 -16.64 5.21 -3.40
C MET A 1 -15.24 5.66 -3.81
N ILE A 2 -14.20 5.22 -3.11
CA ILE A 2 -12.80 5.61 -3.41
C ILE A 2 -12.11 4.44 -4.10
N SER A 3 -11.31 4.72 -5.12
CA SER A 3 -10.46 3.73 -5.78
C SER A 3 -9.00 3.95 -5.41
N ILE A 4 -8.34 2.93 -4.88
CA ILE A 4 -6.89 2.93 -4.65
C ILE A 4 -6.24 2.09 -5.74
N VAL A 5 -5.43 2.71 -6.60
CA VAL A 5 -4.65 2.02 -7.62
C VAL A 5 -3.25 1.78 -7.07
N PHE A 6 -2.93 0.53 -6.76
CA PHE A 6 -1.61 0.14 -6.28
C PHE A 6 -0.75 -0.46 -7.39
N GLU A 7 0.44 0.11 -7.61
CA GLU A 7 1.41 -0.33 -8.60
C GLU A 7 2.75 -0.73 -7.93
N SER A 8 3.21 -1.94 -8.21
CA SER A 8 4.47 -2.50 -7.72
C SER A 8 4.84 -3.76 -8.51
N ASP A 9 6.13 -4.07 -8.69
CA ASP A 9 6.57 -5.34 -9.27
C ASP A 9 6.05 -6.58 -8.51
N GLU A 10 5.76 -6.44 -7.22
CA GLU A 10 5.22 -7.49 -6.35
C GLU A 10 3.77 -7.20 -5.90
N ALA A 11 3.02 -6.42 -6.70
CA ALA A 11 1.71 -5.90 -6.30
C ALA A 11 0.73 -6.97 -5.81
N LEU A 12 0.76 -8.18 -6.37
CA LEU A 12 -0.10 -9.28 -5.91
C LEU A 12 0.23 -9.75 -4.48
N PHE A 13 1.51 -9.85 -4.13
CA PHE A 13 1.92 -10.26 -2.78
C PHE A 13 1.62 -9.15 -1.77
N ASP A 14 2.02 -7.92 -2.09
CA ASP A 14 1.81 -6.75 -1.25
C ASP A 14 0.32 -6.40 -1.10
N SER A 15 -0.52 -6.76 -2.08
CA SER A 15 -1.96 -6.44 -2.05
C SER A 15 -2.71 -7.05 -0.87
N THR A 16 -2.35 -8.26 -0.43
CA THR A 16 -2.99 -8.90 0.72
C THR A 16 -2.68 -8.17 2.02
N PHE A 17 -1.44 -7.70 2.18
CA PHE A 17 -1.06 -6.90 3.35
C PHE A 17 -1.75 -5.54 3.32
N LEU A 18 -1.82 -4.91 2.16
CA LEU A 18 -2.45 -3.60 2.01
C LEU A 18 -3.97 -3.67 2.21
N GLU A 19 -4.65 -4.68 1.68
CA GLU A 19 -6.09 -4.92 1.91
C GLU A 19 -6.39 -5.06 3.40
N ARG A 20 -5.65 -5.96 4.07
CA ARG A 20 -5.79 -6.21 5.50
C ARG A 20 -5.52 -4.97 6.32
N TYR A 21 -4.47 -4.22 5.97
CA TYR A 21 -4.14 -2.97 6.62
C TYR A 21 -5.25 -1.93 6.48
N ILE A 22 -5.78 -1.72 5.26
CA ILE A 22 -6.87 -0.80 5.02
C ILE A 22 -8.10 -1.20 5.86
N SER A 23 -8.45 -2.48 5.87
CA SER A 23 -9.60 -2.96 6.64
C SER A 23 -9.43 -2.85 8.16
N GLU A 24 -8.23 -3.06 8.70
CA GLU A 24 -7.99 -3.09 10.15
C GLU A 24 -7.61 -1.72 10.74
N LYS A 25 -6.93 -0.86 9.97
CA LYS A 25 -6.28 0.36 10.49
C LYS A 25 -6.89 1.65 9.99
N VAL A 26 -7.64 1.61 8.89
CA VAL A 26 -8.34 2.81 8.38
C VAL A 26 -9.76 2.81 8.92
N SER A 27 -10.00 3.63 9.95
CA SER A 27 -11.36 3.86 10.45
C SER A 27 -12.22 4.55 9.39
N GLY A 28 -13.47 4.09 9.23
CA GLY A 28 -14.42 4.63 8.26
C GLY A 28 -14.50 3.86 6.93
N ILE A 29 -13.78 2.74 6.82
CA ILE A 29 -13.96 1.75 5.74
C ILE A 29 -15.15 0.86 6.11
N GLU A 30 -16.19 0.86 5.27
CA GLU A 30 -17.36 -0.01 5.39
C GLU A 30 -17.17 -1.32 4.61
N SER A 31 -16.45 -1.26 3.49
CA SER A 31 -16.12 -2.43 2.68
C SER A 31 -14.89 -2.17 1.83
N VAL A 32 -14.10 -3.23 1.58
CA VAL A 32 -12.98 -3.26 0.65
C VAL A 32 -13.27 -4.30 -0.42
N ARG A 33 -13.14 -3.92 -1.69
CA ARG A 33 -13.17 -4.85 -2.82
C ARG A 33 -11.86 -4.77 -3.57
N THR A 34 -11.29 -5.91 -3.89
CA THR A 34 -9.99 -5.98 -4.55
C THR A 34 -10.14 -6.52 -5.96
N ALA A 35 -9.69 -5.75 -6.94
CA ALA A 35 -9.66 -6.11 -8.35
C ALA A 35 -8.22 -6.18 -8.84
N ARG A 36 -7.80 -7.36 -9.32
CA ARG A 36 -6.46 -7.57 -9.87
C ARG A 36 -6.47 -7.22 -11.35
N LEU A 37 -5.74 -6.19 -11.75
CA LEU A 37 -5.65 -5.78 -13.16
C LEU A 37 -4.48 -6.45 -13.86
N SER A 38 -3.34 -6.59 -13.18
CA SER A 38 -2.16 -7.28 -13.69
C SER A 38 -1.27 -7.77 -12.55
N LYS A 39 -0.16 -8.45 -12.87
CA LYS A 39 0.84 -8.87 -11.88
C LYS A 39 1.42 -7.71 -11.08
N SER A 40 1.49 -6.53 -11.69
CA SER A 40 2.07 -5.33 -11.08
C SER A 40 1.06 -4.25 -10.73
N ARG A 41 -0.25 -4.53 -10.86
CA ARG A 41 -1.31 -3.54 -10.64
C ARG A 41 -2.57 -4.14 -10.03
N VAL A 42 -2.96 -3.61 -8.89
CA VAL A 42 -4.16 -4.00 -8.13
C VAL A 42 -4.97 -2.75 -7.80
N VAL A 43 -6.29 -2.86 -7.84
CA VAL A 43 -7.22 -1.79 -7.46
C VAL A 43 -8.00 -2.22 -6.22
N PHE A 44 -8.08 -1.33 -5.24
CA PHE A 44 -8.96 -1.48 -4.07
C PHE A 44 -10.08 -0.46 -4.16
N GLU A 45 -11.30 -0.94 -4.30
CA GLU A 45 -12.50 -0.10 -4.22
C GLU A 45 -12.99 -0.09 -2.77
N LEU A 46 -13.04 1.10 -2.20
CA LEU A 46 -13.36 1.34 -0.80
C LEU A 46 -14.69 2.08 -0.68
N ALA A 47 -15.59 1.51 0.11
CA ALA A 47 -16.69 2.30 0.68
C ALA A 47 -16.13 3.03 1.90
N PHE A 48 -15.58 4.22 1.68
CA PHE A 48 -14.98 5.04 2.72
C PHE A 48 -15.85 6.25 3.04
N ARG A 49 -16.20 6.42 4.31
CA ARG A 49 -16.94 7.58 4.82
C ARG A 49 -15.96 8.61 5.37
N GLY A 50 -15.33 9.37 4.47
CA GLY A 50 -14.39 10.42 4.85
C GLY A 50 -13.76 11.12 3.65
N ASN A 51 -12.77 11.98 3.91
CA ASN A 51 -12.08 12.74 2.87
C ASN A 51 -10.97 11.90 2.19
N PRO A 52 -10.99 11.71 0.86
CA PRO A 52 -9.98 10.94 0.13
C PRO A 52 -8.56 11.49 0.28
N GLY A 53 -8.39 12.81 0.41
CA GLY A 53 -7.08 13.41 0.61
C GLY A 53 -6.47 13.14 1.99
N VAL A 54 -7.31 13.04 3.03
CA VAL A 54 -6.87 12.58 4.35
C VAL A 54 -6.44 11.11 4.29
N LEU A 55 -7.18 10.28 3.54
CA LEU A 55 -6.82 8.88 3.33
C LEU A 55 -5.49 8.73 2.59
N ALA A 56 -5.29 9.48 1.50
CA ALA A 56 -4.02 9.50 0.76
C ALA A 56 -2.86 9.92 1.66
N GLY A 57 -3.00 11.05 2.37
CA GLY A 57 -1.97 11.53 3.29
C GLY A 57 -1.59 10.51 4.36
N ARG A 58 -2.57 9.78 4.94
CA ARG A 58 -2.30 8.70 5.89
C ARG A 58 -1.53 7.55 5.25
N LEU A 59 -1.91 7.12 4.05
CA LEU A 59 -1.23 6.04 3.35
C LEU A 59 0.24 6.39 3.07
N ALA A 60 0.54 7.64 2.69
CA ALA A 60 1.91 8.12 2.49
C ALA A 60 2.71 8.38 3.79
N SER A 61 2.06 8.75 4.90
CA SER A 61 2.74 9.13 6.15
C SER A 61 3.28 7.94 6.96
N GLY A 62 3.52 6.79 6.33
CA GLY A 62 4.11 5.61 6.97
C GLY A 62 3.12 4.75 7.77
N TRP A 63 1.81 4.93 7.58
CA TRP A 63 0.83 3.98 8.12
C TRP A 63 0.79 2.70 7.29
N ALA A 64 0.98 2.77 5.97
CA ALA A 64 1.00 1.57 5.14
C ALA A 64 2.05 0.53 5.63
N PRO A 65 1.80 -0.78 5.47
CA PRO A 65 2.70 -1.84 5.95
C PRO A 65 4.07 -1.84 5.27
N PHE A 66 4.25 -1.04 4.23
CA PHE A 66 5.48 -0.78 3.51
C PHE A 66 5.49 0.69 3.05
N GLN A 67 6.67 1.22 2.74
CA GLN A 67 6.77 2.60 2.28
C GLN A 67 6.09 2.76 0.92
N VAL A 68 5.13 3.67 0.84
CA VAL A 68 4.39 3.99 -0.38
C VAL A 68 4.35 5.49 -0.63
N GLU A 69 4.40 5.85 -1.90
CA GLU A 69 4.06 7.19 -2.36
C GLU A 69 2.58 7.20 -2.69
N SER A 70 1.85 8.22 -2.21
CA SER A 70 0.43 8.41 -2.53
C SER A 70 0.21 9.68 -3.33
N THR A 71 -0.63 9.63 -4.35
CA THR A 71 -1.07 10.81 -5.11
C THR A 71 -2.57 10.74 -5.33
N LEU A 72 -3.29 11.84 -5.11
CA LEU A 72 -4.70 11.94 -5.51
C LEU A 72 -4.77 12.16 -7.02
N GLU A 73 -5.23 11.15 -7.76
CA GLU A 73 -5.48 11.25 -9.21
C GLU A 73 -6.97 11.55 -9.45
N GLY A 74 -7.41 12.73 -9.01
CA GLY A 74 -8.80 13.19 -9.14
C GLY A 74 -9.61 13.11 -7.85
N GLU A 75 -10.93 13.22 -7.96
CA GLU A 75 -11.81 13.47 -6.81
C GLU A 75 -11.93 12.28 -5.86
N ASN A 76 -11.81 11.04 -6.37
CA ASN A 76 -12.01 9.81 -5.59
C ASN A 76 -11.02 8.70 -5.92
N THR A 77 -9.87 9.03 -6.52
CA THR A 77 -8.86 8.05 -6.90
C THR A 77 -7.53 8.37 -6.25
N ILE A 78 -6.93 7.39 -5.60
CA ILE A 78 -5.61 7.48 -4.96
C ILE A 78 -4.69 6.51 -5.69
N LYS A 79 -3.61 7.02 -6.26
CA LYS A 79 -2.53 6.18 -6.79
C LYS A 79 -1.53 5.93 -5.67
N LEU A 80 -1.22 4.65 -5.43
CA LEU A 80 -0.16 4.22 -4.54
C LEU A 80 0.93 3.53 -5.35
N LYS A 81 2.18 3.90 -5.11
CA LYS A 81 3.35 3.22 -5.64
C LYS A 81 4.24 2.77 -4.50
N ARG A 82 4.78 1.56 -4.56
CA ARG A 82 5.79 1.12 -3.61
C ARG A 82 7.03 2.00 -3.76
N SER A 83 7.48 2.65 -2.69
CA SER A 83 8.75 3.35 -2.72
C SER A 83 9.87 2.32 -2.85
N ASN A 84 10.74 2.51 -3.83
CA ASN A 84 11.85 1.61 -4.16
C ASN A 84 12.92 1.47 -3.05
N GLY A 85 12.76 2.19 -1.93
CA GLY A 85 13.66 2.15 -0.76
C GLY A 85 13.32 1.08 0.28
N TYR A 86 12.15 0.46 0.20
CA TYR A 86 11.75 -0.59 1.15
C TYR A 86 11.92 -1.97 0.50
N ARG A 87 13.07 -2.61 0.76
CA ARG A 87 13.18 -4.06 0.62
C ARG A 87 12.43 -4.66 1.80
N PRO A 88 11.37 -5.48 1.62
CA PRO A 88 10.93 -6.34 2.71
C PRO A 88 12.18 -7.10 3.15
N SER A 89 12.51 -7.05 4.44
CA SER A 89 13.61 -7.82 5.00
C SER A 89 13.22 -9.31 4.99
N GLY A 90 13.14 -9.88 3.79
CA GLY A 90 12.93 -11.28 3.48
C GLY A 90 14.25 -11.92 3.03
N ASN A 91 15.35 -11.55 3.69
CA ASN A 91 16.54 -12.38 3.91
C ASN A 91 17.54 -11.55 4.73
N THR A 92 17.26 -11.30 6.01
CA THR A 92 18.36 -11.25 6.97
C THR A 92 18.81 -12.69 7.17
N GLY A 93 19.49 -13.25 6.17
CA GLY A 93 20.46 -14.29 6.47
C GLY A 93 21.41 -13.64 7.45
N CYS A 94 21.39 -14.05 8.70
CA CYS A 94 22.44 -13.73 9.65
C CYS A 94 23.76 -14.13 8.97
N ARG A 95 24.52 -13.15 8.47
CA ARG A 95 25.95 -13.32 8.29
C ARG A 95 26.61 -12.73 9.52
N PRO A 96 26.89 -13.53 10.56
CA PRO A 96 27.89 -13.13 11.54
C PRO A 96 29.25 -13.18 10.83
N GLY A 97 29.87 -12.02 10.63
CA GLY A 97 31.23 -11.91 10.11
C GLY A 97 31.39 -10.89 8.98
N GLU A 98 31.32 -9.61 9.31
CA GLU A 98 32.15 -8.61 8.64
C GLU A 98 33.12 -8.10 9.70
N ASP A 99 34.27 -8.76 9.74
CA ASP A 99 35.45 -8.30 10.47
C ASP A 99 36.01 -7.09 9.71
N PRO A 100 36.26 -5.94 10.36
CA PRO A 100 36.87 -4.80 9.69
C PRO A 100 38.37 -5.04 9.51
N GLU A 101 38.82 -5.15 8.26
CA GLU A 101 40.24 -4.98 7.89
C GLU A 101 40.70 -3.52 8.07
#